data_AF-A0A966CZ86-F1
#
_entry.id   AF-A0A966CZ86-F1
#
_cell.length_a   1.000
_cell.length_b   1.000
_cell.length_c   1.000
_cell.angle_alpha   90.00
_cell.angle_beta   90.00
_cell.angle_gamma   90.00
#
_symmetry.space_group_name_H-M   'P 1'
#
loop_
_entity.id
_entity.type
_entity.pdbx_description
1 polymer ?
#
loop_
_entity_poly.entity_id
_entity_poly.type
_entity_poly.pdbx_seq_one_letter_code
_entity_poly.pdbx_strand_id
1 'polypeptide(L)'
;MSTGGAYEPIFVAKQPIFDRNMDIWGHELLFRHSADTNRARITDADQATAKVIVDGFSLVQAGMGDKDKALVNFPKRLLLDGSAELLPVAQVVVEILETVEPEPEVVEACKRLKKAGYTLALDDFVGQPGYEPLLELADIVKVDVLGMDDDRVRSVAGSL
;
A
#
# COMPACT_ATOMS: atom_id res chain seq x y z
N MET A 1 -30.54 31.75 1.76
CA MET A 1 -29.68 31.08 2.75
C MET A 1 -29.40 29.67 2.24
N SER A 2 -28.19 29.39 1.76
CA SER A 2 -27.63 28.04 1.70
C SER A 2 -26.17 28.12 1.28
N THR A 3 -25.25 28.01 2.24
CA THR A 3 -23.83 27.70 2.04
C THR A 3 -23.41 26.80 3.19
N GLY A 4 -23.95 25.59 3.24
CA GLY A 4 -23.37 24.53 4.05
C GLY A 4 -22.23 23.93 3.25
N GLY A 5 -20.98 24.20 3.64
CA GLY A 5 -19.83 23.48 3.07
C GLY A 5 -20.05 21.99 3.29
N ALA A 6 -20.13 21.22 2.22
CA ALA A 6 -20.25 19.77 2.31
C ALA A 6 -18.89 19.24 2.79
N TYR A 7 -18.84 18.77 4.05
CA TYR A 7 -17.71 18.00 4.54
C TYR A 7 -17.78 16.61 3.90
N GLU A 8 -16.70 16.18 3.25
CA GLU A 8 -16.57 14.80 2.76
C GLU A 8 -15.95 13.94 3.87
N PRO A 9 -16.67 12.93 4.39
CA PRO A 9 -16.11 12.04 5.39
C PRO A 9 -15.05 11.12 4.77
N ILE A 10 -13.90 11.01 5.44
CA ILE A 10 -12.84 10.05 5.09
C ILE A 10 -12.95 8.84 6.01
N PHE A 11 -12.97 7.64 5.42
CA PHE A 11 -12.96 6.38 6.16
C PHE A 11 -11.63 5.67 5.93
N VAL A 12 -10.94 5.34 7.01
CA VAL A 12 -9.70 4.55 6.97
C VAL A 12 -9.82 3.41 7.96
N ALA A 13 -9.65 2.19 7.48
CA ALA A 13 -9.50 1.02 8.34
C ALA A 13 -8.01 0.74 8.56
N LYS A 14 -7.66 0.33 9.78
CA LYS A 14 -6.33 -0.13 10.18
C LYS A 14 -6.36 -1.64 10.35
N GLN A 15 -5.55 -2.36 9.59
CA GLN A 15 -5.37 -3.80 9.74
C GLN A 15 -3.99 -4.08 10.32
N PRO A 16 -3.87 -4.65 11.54
CA PRO A 16 -2.56 -4.91 12.15
C PRO A 16 -1.79 -5.99 11.39
N ILE A 17 -0.50 -5.76 11.24
CA ILE A 17 0.48 -6.71 10.69
C ILE A 17 1.44 -7.06 11.83
N PHE A 18 1.60 -8.35 12.08
CA PHE A 18 2.42 -8.87 13.16
C PHE A 18 3.77 -9.37 12.66
N ASP A 19 4.80 -9.22 13.48
CA ASP A 19 6.09 -9.87 13.24
C ASP A 19 6.08 -11.34 13.71
N ARG A 20 7.26 -11.98 13.63
CA ARG A 20 7.44 -13.38 14.06
C ARG A 20 7.22 -13.62 15.55
N ASN A 21 7.22 -12.57 16.38
CA ASN A 21 7.01 -12.65 17.82
C ASN A 21 5.56 -12.32 18.21
N MET A 22 4.66 -12.08 17.24
CA MET A 22 3.29 -11.61 17.43
C MET A 22 3.19 -10.19 18.00
N ASP A 23 4.25 -9.40 17.89
CA ASP A 23 4.21 -7.97 18.17
C ASP A 23 3.70 -7.22 16.93
N ILE A 24 3.00 -6.11 17.14
CA ILE A 24 2.55 -5.25 16.02
C ILE A 24 3.79 -4.65 15.36
N TRP A 25 4.03 -5.04 14.11
CA TRP A 25 5.08 -4.47 13.27
C TRP A 25 4.61 -3.20 12.58
N GLY A 26 3.35 -3.19 12.18
CA GLY A 26 2.74 -2.10 11.45
C GLY A 26 1.26 -2.33 11.19
N HIS A 27 0.70 -1.49 10.34
CA HIS A 27 -0.69 -1.59 9.93
C HIS A 27 -0.79 -1.37 8.42
N GLU A 28 -1.62 -2.17 7.76
CA GLU A 28 -2.12 -1.82 6.43
C GLU A 28 -3.26 -0.80 6.58
N LEU A 29 -3.18 0.28 5.80
CA LEU A 29 -4.17 1.35 5.80
C LEU A 29 -5.09 1.18 4.59
N LEU A 30 -6.36 0.89 4.87
CA LEU A 30 -7.38 0.67 3.86
C LEU A 30 -8.29 1.89 3.77
N PHE A 31 -8.05 2.74 2.78
CA PHE A 31 -8.87 3.91 2.49
C PHE A 31 -10.17 3.51 1.79
N ARG A 32 -11.30 4.02 2.29
CA ARG A 32 -12.65 3.62 1.85
C ARG A 32 -13.49 4.86 1.55
N HIS A 33 -14.37 4.76 0.56
CA HIS A 33 -15.31 5.83 0.23
C HIS A 33 -16.48 5.92 1.23
N SER A 34 -16.81 4.81 1.90
CA SER A 34 -17.84 4.78 2.94
C SER A 34 -17.58 3.71 3.98
N ALA A 35 -18.21 3.82 5.16
CA ALA A 35 -18.12 2.85 6.25
C ALA A 35 -18.55 1.43 5.83
N ASP A 36 -19.53 1.31 4.92
CA ASP A 36 -20.11 0.02 4.51
C ASP A 36 -19.34 -0.68 3.38
N THR A 37 -18.24 -0.10 2.90
CA THR A 37 -17.44 -0.66 1.80
C THR A 37 -16.16 -1.30 2.30
N ASN A 38 -15.88 -2.53 1.86
CA ASN A 38 -14.61 -3.23 2.13
C ASN A 38 -13.54 -2.98 1.07
N ARG A 39 -13.83 -2.16 0.05
CA ARG A 39 -12.90 -1.83 -1.03
C ARG A 39 -13.06 -0.36 -1.39
N ALA A 40 -11.97 0.30 -1.75
CA ALA A 40 -12.06 1.55 -2.51
C ALA A 40 -12.74 1.25 -3.85
N ARG A 41 -14.01 1.62 -3.99
CA ARG A 41 -14.73 1.61 -5.27
C ARG A 41 -14.25 2.80 -6.09
N ILE A 42 -13.05 2.68 -6.66
CA ILE A 42 -12.42 3.71 -7.49
C ILE A 42 -13.21 3.83 -8.79
N THR A 43 -14.25 4.66 -8.77
CA THR A 43 -14.94 5.14 -9.97
C THR A 43 -14.74 6.66 -9.99
N ASP A 44 -13.73 7.08 -10.75
CA ASP A 44 -13.47 8.47 -11.20
C ASP A 44 -13.05 9.49 -10.11
N ALA A 45 -11.99 9.17 -9.33
CA ALA A 45 -11.62 9.90 -8.10
C ALA A 45 -10.10 10.01 -7.83
N ASP A 46 -9.28 10.28 -8.86
CA ASP A 46 -7.82 10.16 -8.75
C ASP A 46 -7.15 11.22 -7.85
N GLN A 47 -7.58 12.48 -7.93
CA GLN A 47 -7.09 13.51 -6.99
C GLN A 47 -7.67 13.36 -5.59
N ALA A 48 -8.89 12.85 -5.49
CA ALA A 48 -9.48 12.54 -4.19
C ALA A 48 -8.66 11.45 -3.49
N THR A 49 -8.10 10.48 -4.22
CA THR A 49 -7.33 9.36 -3.64
C THR A 49 -6.01 9.82 -3.00
N ALA A 50 -5.18 10.62 -3.71
CA ALA A 50 -3.94 11.13 -3.14
C ALA A 50 -4.20 12.04 -1.92
N LYS A 51 -5.19 12.93 -2.03
CA LYS A 51 -5.59 13.81 -0.92
C LYS A 51 -6.15 13.02 0.27
N VAL A 52 -6.99 12.03 0.03
CA VAL A 52 -7.53 11.13 1.06
C VAL A 52 -6.42 10.34 1.74
N ILE A 53 -5.40 9.90 0.98
CA ILE A 53 -4.24 9.22 1.54
C ILE A 53 -3.46 10.18 2.45
N VAL A 54 -3.12 11.38 2.00
CA VAL A 54 -2.33 12.34 2.79
C VAL A 54 -3.09 12.84 4.03
N ASP A 55 -4.35 13.25 3.84
CA ASP A 55 -5.21 13.76 4.93
C ASP A 55 -5.54 12.62 5.91
N GLY A 56 -5.92 11.45 5.39
CA GLY A 56 -6.28 10.29 6.19
C GLY A 56 -5.08 9.68 6.91
N PHE A 57 -3.89 9.68 6.29
CA PHE A 57 -2.67 9.25 6.94
C PHE A 57 -2.38 10.10 8.18
N SER A 58 -2.52 11.43 8.07
CA SER A 58 -2.31 12.35 9.20
C SER A 58 -3.27 12.05 10.37
N LEU A 59 -4.53 11.69 10.06
CA LEU A 59 -5.52 11.29 11.07
C LEU A 59 -5.17 9.96 11.74
N VAL A 60 -4.68 9.00 10.96
CA VAL A 60 -4.40 7.64 11.44
C VAL A 60 -3.07 7.57 12.21
N GLN A 61 -2.08 8.39 11.83
CA GLN A 61 -0.77 8.45 12.46
C GLN A 61 -0.88 8.73 13.97
N ALA A 62 -1.85 9.54 14.40
CA ALA A 62 -2.08 9.83 15.82
C ALA A 62 -2.43 8.59 16.67
N GLY A 63 -2.92 7.52 16.05
CA GLY A 63 -3.26 6.24 16.69
C GLY A 63 -2.28 5.12 16.36
N MET A 64 -1.09 5.44 15.86
CA MET A 64 0.00 4.49 15.58
C MET A 64 1.14 4.69 16.57
N GLY A 65 1.86 3.60 16.90
CA GLY A 65 3.12 3.72 17.63
C GLY A 65 4.18 4.42 16.77
N ASP A 66 5.12 5.13 17.40
CA ASP A 66 6.15 5.91 16.70
C ASP A 66 6.99 5.09 15.70
N LYS A 67 7.09 3.77 15.96
CA LYS A 67 7.87 2.83 15.16
C LYS A 67 7.02 1.98 14.20
N ASP A 68 5.70 2.04 14.32
CA ASP A 68 4.79 1.23 13.52
C ASP A 68 4.89 1.67 12.06
N LYS A 69 4.95 0.69 11.16
CA LYS A 69 4.89 0.96 9.72
C LYS A 69 3.44 1.14 9.26
N ALA A 70 3.22 2.04 8.30
CA ALA A 70 1.97 2.16 7.57
C ALA A 70 2.18 1.63 6.16
N LEU A 71 1.55 0.51 5.81
CA LEU A 71 1.49 0.04 4.43
C LEU A 71 0.31 0.74 3.77
N VAL A 72 0.59 1.37 2.63
CA VAL A 72 -0.40 2.14 1.89
C VAL A 72 -0.43 1.63 0.45
N ASN A 73 -1.63 1.34 -0.03
CA ASN A 73 -1.87 0.86 -1.38
C ASN A 73 -1.64 1.94 -2.44
N PHE A 74 -0.68 1.71 -3.33
CA PHE A 74 -0.31 2.59 -4.42
C PHE A 74 -0.65 1.95 -5.79
N PRO A 75 -1.80 2.31 -6.40
CA PRO A 75 -2.05 1.98 -7.79
C PRO A 75 -1.06 2.71 -8.71
N LYS A 76 -0.89 2.21 -9.93
CA LYS A 76 0.04 2.71 -10.95
C LYS A 76 0.10 4.24 -10.99
N ARG A 77 -1.05 4.91 -11.05
CA ARG A 77 -1.13 6.36 -11.17
C ARG A 77 -0.41 7.11 -10.04
N LEU A 78 -0.61 6.69 -8.80
CA LEU A 78 -0.03 7.35 -7.61
C LEU A 78 1.48 7.11 -7.48
N LEU A 79 1.99 6.02 -8.06
CA LEU A 79 3.43 5.80 -8.22
C LEU A 79 4.01 6.80 -9.22
N LEU A 80 3.31 7.03 -10.33
CA LEU A 80 3.80 7.86 -11.44
C LEU A 80 3.70 9.36 -11.16
N ASP A 81 2.69 9.82 -10.41
CA ASP A 81 2.48 11.24 -10.12
C ASP A 81 3.27 11.77 -8.91
N GLY A 82 4.02 10.90 -8.21
CA GLY A 82 4.86 11.28 -7.08
C GLY A 82 4.11 11.40 -5.75
N SER A 83 2.85 10.98 -5.67
CA SER A 83 2.05 11.07 -4.44
C SER A 83 2.71 10.41 -3.22
N ALA A 84 3.44 9.31 -3.43
CA ALA A 84 4.17 8.62 -2.35
C ALA A 84 5.20 9.53 -1.67
N GLU A 85 5.82 10.45 -2.40
CA GLU A 85 6.89 11.32 -1.92
C GLU A 85 6.37 12.39 -0.93
N LEU A 86 5.05 12.57 -0.84
CA LEU A 86 4.39 13.46 0.12
C LEU A 86 4.28 12.85 1.53
N LEU A 87 4.54 11.55 1.67
CA LEU A 87 4.38 10.83 2.93
C LEU A 87 5.71 10.69 3.71
N PRO A 88 5.67 10.38 5.01
CA PRO A 88 6.90 10.22 5.78
C PRO A 88 7.65 8.93 5.41
N VAL A 89 8.79 9.07 4.72
CA VAL A 89 9.70 7.99 4.29
C VAL A 89 9.96 6.94 5.38
N ALA A 90 10.18 7.38 6.62
CA ALA A 90 10.55 6.49 7.72
C ALA A 90 9.39 5.62 8.24
N GLN A 91 8.13 5.98 7.98
CA GLN A 91 6.95 5.27 8.49
C GLN A 91 6.17 4.58 7.39
N VAL A 92 6.18 5.09 6.16
CA VAL A 92 5.37 4.57 5.07
C VAL A 92 6.12 3.50 4.28
N VAL A 93 5.43 2.39 4.06
CA VAL A 93 5.78 1.35 3.10
C VAL A 93 4.85 1.54 1.90
N VAL A 94 5.45 1.71 0.73
CA VAL A 94 4.71 1.86 -0.53
C VAL A 94 4.36 0.47 -1.04
N GLU A 95 3.07 0.15 -1.03
CA GLU A 95 2.56 -1.14 -1.45
C GLU A 95 2.10 -1.09 -2.91
N ILE A 96 2.81 -1.82 -3.77
CA ILE A 96 2.54 -1.92 -5.21
C ILE A 96 1.52 -3.03 -5.39
N LEU A 97 0.34 -2.67 -5.91
CA LEU A 97 -0.76 -3.61 -6.10
C LEU A 97 -0.41 -4.68 -7.15
N GLU A 98 -1.00 -5.86 -7.00
CA GLU A 98 -0.89 -7.01 -7.89
C GLU A 98 -1.40 -6.73 -9.31
N THR A 99 -2.23 -5.69 -9.47
CA THR A 99 -2.73 -5.23 -10.78
C THR A 99 -1.77 -4.29 -11.51
N VAL A 100 -0.66 -3.87 -10.88
CA VAL A 100 0.29 -2.92 -11.46
C VAL A 100 1.36 -3.67 -12.24
N GLU A 101 1.29 -3.56 -13.56
CA GLU A 101 2.27 -4.18 -14.44
C GLU A 101 3.66 -3.50 -14.34
N PRO A 102 4.76 -4.27 -14.51
CA PRO A 102 6.15 -3.81 -14.42
C PRO A 102 6.59 -3.03 -15.67
N GLU A 103 5.78 -2.06 -16.10
CA GLU A 103 6.08 -1.20 -17.23
C GLU A 103 7.31 -0.32 -16.92
N PRO A 104 8.09 0.11 -17.94
CA PRO A 104 9.31 0.88 -17.73
C PRO A 104 9.12 2.11 -16.82
N GLU A 105 8.02 2.84 -17.00
CA GLU A 105 7.71 4.01 -16.18
C GLU A 105 7.42 3.69 -14.71
N VAL A 106 6.78 2.54 -14.43
CA VAL A 106 6.50 2.05 -13.07
C VAL A 106 7.80 1.63 -12.40
N VAL A 107 8.63 0.86 -13.10
CA VAL A 107 9.94 0.42 -12.60
C VAL A 107 10.82 1.63 -12.27
N GLU A 108 10.84 2.65 -13.13
CA GLU A 108 11.59 3.88 -12.85
C GLU A 108 10.99 4.67 -11.68
N ALA A 109 9.67 4.67 -11.48
CA ALA A 109 9.07 5.26 -10.29
C ALA A 109 9.49 4.53 -9.00
N CYS A 110 9.47 3.20 -9.01
CA CYS A 110 9.91 2.38 -7.88
C CYS A 110 11.39 2.63 -7.56
N LYS A 111 12.27 2.72 -8.56
CA LYS A 111 13.69 3.07 -8.37
C LYS A 111 13.87 4.44 -7.73
N ARG A 112 13.07 5.45 -8.13
CA ARG A 112 13.11 6.78 -7.49
C ARG A 112 12.73 6.70 -6.02
N LEU A 113 11.66 5.97 -5.69
CA LEU A 113 11.22 5.77 -4.31
C LEU A 113 12.26 5.05 -3.47
N LYS A 114 12.88 3.98 -3.99
CA LYS A 114 14.01 3.30 -3.32
C LYS A 114 15.17 4.25 -3.05
N LYS A 115 15.54 5.07 -4.04
CA LYS A 115 16.59 6.08 -3.89
C LYS A 115 16.25 7.14 -2.85
N ALA A 116 14.97 7.48 -2.70
CA ALA A 116 14.48 8.40 -1.68
C ALA A 116 14.38 7.76 -0.27
N GLY A 117 14.62 6.45 -0.15
CA GLY A 117 14.67 5.72 1.12
C GLY A 117 13.37 5.03 1.51
N TYR A 118 12.38 4.97 0.62
CA TYR A 118 11.14 4.25 0.87
C TYR A 118 11.36 2.74 0.88
N THR A 119 10.64 2.06 1.77
CA THR A 119 10.44 0.61 1.71
C THR A 119 9.34 0.31 0.70
N LEU A 120 9.59 -0.63 -0.21
CA LEU A 120 8.59 -1.09 -1.17
C LEU A 120 8.05 -2.47 -0.79
N ALA A 121 6.74 -2.66 -0.87
CA ALA A 121 6.07 -3.94 -0.75
C ALA A 121 5.41 -4.31 -2.08
N LEU A 122 5.46 -5.58 -2.48
CA LEU A 122 4.68 -6.12 -3.59
C LEU A 122 3.49 -6.90 -3.02
N ASP A 123 2.27 -6.53 -3.41
CA ASP A 123 1.04 -7.13 -2.89
C ASP A 123 0.64 -8.42 -3.63
N ASP A 124 0.02 -9.34 -2.91
CA ASP A 124 -0.55 -10.62 -3.38
C ASP A 124 0.26 -11.33 -4.49
N PHE A 125 1.58 -11.40 -4.31
CA PHE A 125 2.46 -12.00 -5.31
C PHE A 125 2.35 -13.52 -5.32
N VAL A 126 2.05 -14.08 -6.49
CA VAL A 126 1.84 -15.53 -6.70
C VAL A 126 2.85 -16.17 -7.66
N GLY A 127 3.96 -15.50 -7.99
CA GLY A 127 4.97 -16.04 -8.92
C GLY A 127 4.65 -15.80 -10.39
N GLN A 128 4.01 -14.68 -10.71
CA GLN A 128 3.61 -14.33 -12.08
C GLN A 128 4.86 -14.02 -12.93
N PRO A 129 5.06 -14.65 -14.10
CA PRO A 129 6.19 -14.35 -14.98
C PRO A 129 6.17 -12.89 -15.44
N GLY A 130 7.34 -12.26 -15.53
CA GLY A 130 7.49 -10.88 -16.02
C GLY A 130 7.53 -9.82 -14.91
N TYR A 131 7.16 -10.17 -13.68
CA TYR A 131 7.20 -9.27 -12.51
C TYR A 131 8.58 -9.17 -11.85
N GLU A 132 9.59 -9.86 -12.37
CA GLU A 132 10.96 -9.85 -11.85
C GLU A 132 11.53 -8.43 -11.63
N PRO A 133 11.29 -7.43 -12.52
CA PRO A 133 11.79 -6.07 -12.28
C PRO A 133 11.21 -5.38 -11.04
N LEU A 134 9.97 -5.68 -10.67
CA LEU A 134 9.37 -5.14 -9.44
C LEU A 134 9.82 -5.97 -8.22
N LEU A 135 9.93 -7.29 -8.39
CA LEU A 135 10.40 -8.20 -7.36
C LEU A 135 11.83 -7.84 -6.91
N GLU A 136 12.73 -7.54 -7.83
CA GLU A 136 14.11 -7.12 -7.55
C GLU A 136 14.19 -5.80 -6.76
N LEU A 137 13.16 -4.96 -6.81
CA LEU A 137 13.10 -3.67 -6.11
C LEU A 137 12.39 -3.78 -4.75
N ALA A 138 11.52 -4.77 -4.58
CA ALA A 138 10.70 -4.94 -3.38
C ALA A 138 11.57 -5.30 -2.16
N ASP A 139 11.27 -4.69 -1.01
CA ASP A 139 11.83 -5.06 0.29
C ASP A 139 10.96 -6.09 1.00
N ILE A 140 9.67 -6.10 0.68
CA ILE A 140 8.64 -6.94 1.28
C ILE A 140 7.82 -7.54 0.13
N VAL A 141 7.47 -8.81 0.26
CA VAL A 141 6.53 -9.48 -0.65
C VAL A 141 5.41 -10.04 0.20
N LYS A 142 4.18 -9.60 -0.07
CA LYS A 142 2.97 -10.18 0.53
C LYS A 142 2.56 -11.37 -0.32
N VAL A 143 2.33 -12.50 0.34
CA VAL A 143 1.89 -13.73 -0.30
C VAL A 143 0.55 -14.10 0.30
N ASP A 144 -0.50 -14.15 -0.51
CA ASP A 144 -1.77 -14.70 -0.08
C ASP A 144 -1.62 -16.21 0.12
N VAL A 145 -1.81 -16.67 1.35
CA VAL A 145 -1.75 -18.08 1.72
C VAL A 145 -3.14 -18.70 1.88
N LEU A 146 -4.21 -17.92 1.72
CA LEU A 146 -5.57 -18.43 1.85
C LEU A 146 -5.84 -19.43 0.73
N GLY A 147 -6.20 -20.66 1.14
CA GLY A 147 -6.41 -21.76 0.19
C GLY A 147 -5.13 -22.40 -0.32
N MET A 148 -3.96 -22.03 0.20
CA MET A 148 -2.70 -22.75 -0.03
C MET A 148 -2.46 -23.80 1.06
N ASP A 149 -1.88 -24.94 0.68
CA ASP A 149 -1.29 -25.87 1.62
C ASP A 149 0.16 -25.49 1.95
N ASP A 150 0.71 -26.09 3.01
CA ASP A 150 2.06 -25.81 3.50
C ASP A 150 3.14 -26.00 2.41
N ASP A 151 2.98 -27.01 1.55
CA ASP A 151 3.92 -27.31 0.48
C ASP A 151 3.91 -26.20 -0.58
N ARG A 152 2.73 -25.69 -0.93
CA ARG A 152 2.59 -24.56 -1.85
C ARG A 152 3.17 -23.29 -1.27
N VAL A 153 2.93 -22.99 0.01
CA VAL A 153 3.51 -21.82 0.68
C VAL A 153 5.05 -21.90 0.68
N ARG A 154 5.62 -23.07 1.00
CA ARG A 154 7.08 -23.27 0.95
C ARG A 154 7.66 -23.10 -0.45
N SER A 155 6.94 -23.55 -1.47
CA SER A 155 7.37 -23.42 -2.87
C SER A 155 7.44 -21.95 -3.29
N VAL A 156 6.39 -21.17 -3.01
CA VAL A 156 6.40 -19.72 -3.32
C VAL A 156 7.50 -19.02 -2.53
N ALA A 157 7.57 -19.24 -1.21
CA ALA A 157 8.58 -18.62 -0.36
C ALA A 157 10.02 -19.01 -0.74
N GLY A 158 10.26 -20.21 -1.26
CA GLY A 158 11.57 -20.66 -1.73
C GLY A 158 11.98 -20.12 -3.10
N SER A 159 11.06 -19.49 -3.82
CA SER A 159 11.30 -18.86 -5.14
C SER A 159 11.53 -17.35 -5.06
N LEU A 160 11.36 -16.76 -3.88
CA LEU A 160 11.62 -15.37 -3.53
C LEU A 160 13.04 -15.22 -2.96
#